data_AF-A0A2V9IVC2-F1
#
_entry.id   AF-A0A2V9IVC2-F1
#
_cell.length_a   1.000
_cell.length_b   1.000
_cell.length_c   1.000
_cell.angle_alpha   90.00
_cell.angle_beta   90.00
_cell.angle_gamma   90.00
#
_symmetry.space_group_name_H-M   'P 1'
#
loop_
_entity.id
_entity.type
_entity.pdbx_description
1 polymer ?
#
loop_
_entity_poly.entity_id
_entity_poly.type
_entity_poly.pdbx_seq_one_letter_code
_entity_poly.pdbx_strand_id
1 'polypeptide(L)'
;MNRPSRLPLQHPLAPAFDRSVDSLGAALSPDTTRHYRGTVRNFLSYLGAAHPEVNSLDQLRREPHLLGWMFRLRSQSPPLVTASYINRLIALRAVFTELAWTQQLPQLAHLIRREDIPHHPQRLPRPLTAEQDQLLQQEFVDRNDLGGNIFLLIRYTGMRIGECADLPFACLRSTGPDQWAIHVPLGKLKTERMVPVDSFVVAVIRRLRFFRSLDPLPPDGRLLARPSSKEALVRQVRDYLHQVCHFLGLSTRIVPHQFRHTYATEMLRAGVSFPALMKLLGHTSPEMTMLYVEVALVDLQREFQLARSKPRHLAPQPTTSLTILRTGLDGVIDSLRAAQHALEMFRRALPMGAARSCLDRLSNRLTKITTEARKLVTP
;
A
#
# COMPACT_ATOMS: atom_id res chain seq x y z
N MET A 1 -0.34 22.22 -25.41
CA MET A 1 1.14 22.31 -25.48
C MET A 1 1.72 20.93 -25.74
N ASN A 2 2.11 20.67 -26.99
CA ASN A 2 2.91 19.50 -27.36
C ASN A 2 4.20 19.50 -26.53
N ARG A 3 4.47 18.39 -25.83
CA ARG A 3 5.77 18.21 -25.18
C ARG A 3 6.84 18.30 -26.27
N PRO A 4 7.98 18.99 -26.04
CA PRO A 4 9.11 18.84 -26.96
C PRO A 4 9.42 17.35 -27.06
N SER A 5 9.44 16.83 -28.28
CA SER A 5 9.93 15.48 -28.56
C SER A 5 11.31 15.40 -27.93
N ARG A 6 11.43 14.61 -26.86
CA ARG A 6 12.72 14.46 -26.17
C ARG A 6 13.66 13.83 -27.19
N LEU A 7 14.71 14.55 -27.58
CA LEU A 7 15.73 14.09 -28.54
C LEU A 7 16.04 12.60 -28.35
N PRO A 8 16.12 11.79 -29.41
CA PRO A 8 16.45 10.38 -29.27
C PRO A 8 17.77 10.23 -28.52
N LEU A 9 17.82 9.29 -27.59
CA LEU A 9 19.03 9.00 -26.84
C LEU A 9 20.04 8.38 -27.81
N GLN A 10 21.11 9.11 -28.13
CA GLN A 10 22.20 8.63 -28.98
C GLN A 10 23.23 7.90 -28.13
N HIS A 11 22.98 6.63 -27.82
CA HIS A 11 23.94 5.76 -27.16
C HIS A 11 23.93 4.38 -27.84
N PRO A 12 25.07 3.74 -28.17
CA PRO A 12 25.10 2.45 -28.85
C PRO A 12 24.31 1.34 -28.14
N LEU A 13 24.30 1.38 -26.80
CA LEU A 13 23.53 0.45 -25.96
C LEU A 13 22.02 0.70 -25.90
N ALA A 14 21.52 1.85 -26.39
CA ALA A 14 20.10 2.21 -26.27
C ALA A 14 19.14 1.14 -26.83
N PRO A 15 19.37 0.56 -28.03
CA PRO A 15 18.48 -0.47 -28.56
C PRO A 15 18.40 -1.73 -27.69
N ALA A 16 19.50 -2.15 -27.05
CA ALA A 16 19.50 -3.31 -26.17
C ALA A 16 18.68 -3.04 -24.90
N PHE A 17 18.91 -1.89 -24.27
CA PHE A 17 18.15 -1.50 -23.08
C PHE A 17 16.66 -1.27 -23.38
N ASP A 18 16.32 -0.66 -24.51
CA ASP A 18 14.93 -0.44 -24.91
C ASP A 18 14.20 -1.77 -25.12
N ARG A 19 14.83 -2.76 -25.77
CA ARG A 19 14.28 -4.12 -25.89
C ARG A 19 14.05 -4.77 -24.53
N SER A 20 14.98 -4.63 -23.58
CA SER A 20 14.78 -5.16 -22.22
C SER A 20 13.66 -4.45 -21.47
N VAL A 21 13.50 -3.14 -21.65
CA VAL A 21 12.38 -2.41 -21.07
C VAL A 21 11.06 -2.81 -21.70
N ASP A 22 11.03 -3.09 -23.01
CA ASP A 22 9.83 -3.58 -23.69
C ASP A 22 9.46 -4.99 -23.24
N SER A 23 10.46 -5.87 -23.06
CA SER A 23 10.28 -7.21 -22.48
C SER A 23 9.67 -7.12 -21.07
N LEU A 24 10.29 -6.34 -20.18
CA LEU A 24 9.75 -6.10 -18.84
C LEU A 24 8.36 -5.44 -18.90
N GLY A 25 8.16 -4.53 -19.86
CA GLY A 25 6.96 -3.73 -20.04
C GLY A 25 5.75 -4.53 -20.50
N ALA A 26 5.93 -5.72 -21.10
CA ALA A 26 4.86 -6.53 -21.66
C ALA A 26 3.75 -6.89 -20.64
N ALA A 27 4.12 -7.06 -19.36
CA ALA A 27 3.19 -7.41 -18.28
C ALA A 27 2.94 -6.25 -17.29
N LEU A 28 3.51 -5.08 -17.52
CA LEU A 28 3.50 -3.96 -16.57
C LEU A 28 2.57 -2.83 -17.03
N SER A 29 2.18 -1.97 -16.08
CA SER A 29 1.37 -0.80 -16.42
C SER A 29 2.19 0.23 -17.23
N PRO A 30 1.53 1.05 -18.09
CA PRO A 30 2.22 2.06 -18.90
C PRO A 30 3.06 3.05 -18.07
N ASP A 31 2.61 3.38 -16.85
CA ASP A 31 3.35 4.21 -15.90
C ASP A 31 4.66 3.57 -15.45
N THR A 32 4.63 2.28 -15.14
CA THR A 32 5.80 1.52 -14.70
C THR A 32 6.80 1.41 -15.85
N THR A 33 6.35 1.08 -17.07
CA THR A 33 7.21 1.05 -18.27
C THR A 33 7.84 2.42 -18.55
N ARG A 34 7.09 3.50 -18.37
CA ARG A 34 7.61 4.87 -18.47
C ARG A 34 8.68 5.17 -17.43
N HIS A 35 8.54 4.67 -16.19
CA HIS A 35 9.58 4.80 -15.16
C HIS A 35 10.86 4.06 -15.53
N TYR A 36 10.76 2.85 -16.09
CA TYR A 36 11.89 2.10 -16.63
C TYR A 36 12.61 2.87 -17.74
N ARG A 37 11.88 3.31 -18.78
CA ARG A 37 12.46 4.10 -19.88
C ARG A 37 13.14 5.38 -19.38
N GLY A 38 12.52 6.08 -18.42
CA GLY A 38 13.10 7.27 -17.80
C GLY A 38 14.40 6.98 -17.03
N THR A 39 14.46 5.84 -16.34
CA THR A 39 15.66 5.40 -15.60
C THR A 39 16.78 5.00 -16.54
N VAL A 40 16.49 4.17 -17.55
CA VAL A 40 17.44 3.75 -18.59
C VAL A 40 18.02 4.97 -19.31
N ARG A 41 17.15 5.90 -19.74
CA ARG A 41 17.61 7.11 -20.40
C ARG A 41 18.57 7.91 -19.52
N ASN A 42 18.25 8.07 -18.24
CA ASN A 42 19.14 8.76 -17.32
C ASN A 42 20.50 8.07 -17.15
N PHE A 43 20.52 6.73 -17.09
CA PHE A 43 21.74 5.95 -17.00
C PHE A 43 22.59 6.07 -18.28
N LEU A 44 21.99 5.86 -19.45
CA LEU A 44 22.70 5.93 -20.72
C LEU A 44 23.16 7.35 -21.09
N SER A 45 22.40 8.39 -20.71
CA SER A 45 22.88 9.78 -20.80
C SER A 45 24.07 10.06 -19.89
N TYR A 46 24.20 9.33 -18.77
CA TYR A 46 25.41 9.41 -17.95
C TYR A 46 26.57 8.66 -18.59
N LEU A 47 26.32 7.46 -19.08
CA LEU A 47 27.35 6.62 -19.68
C LEU A 47 27.97 7.32 -20.90
N GLY A 48 27.15 7.84 -21.81
CA GLY A 48 27.67 8.54 -22.99
C GLY A 48 28.38 9.87 -22.70
N ALA A 49 28.18 10.46 -21.52
CA ALA A 49 28.86 11.70 -21.12
C ALA A 49 30.15 11.45 -20.34
N ALA A 50 30.21 10.40 -19.52
CA ALA A 50 31.32 10.13 -18.61
C ALA A 50 32.24 8.99 -19.07
N HIS A 51 31.73 8.07 -19.88
CA HIS A 51 32.42 6.86 -20.37
C HIS A 51 32.06 6.60 -21.85
N PRO A 52 32.37 7.53 -22.77
CA PRO A 52 32.00 7.43 -24.20
C PRO A 52 32.63 6.22 -24.92
N GLU A 53 33.66 5.61 -24.34
CA GLU A 53 34.30 4.40 -24.82
C GLU A 53 33.43 3.13 -24.67
N VAL A 54 32.39 3.17 -23.83
CA VAL A 54 31.52 2.02 -23.54
C VAL A 54 30.44 1.88 -24.61
N ASN A 55 30.76 1.10 -25.63
CA ASN A 55 29.92 0.89 -26.81
C ASN A 55 29.26 -0.49 -26.84
N SER A 56 29.72 -1.44 -26.03
CA SER A 56 29.15 -2.80 -25.93
C SER A 56 28.81 -3.19 -24.48
N LEU A 57 27.93 -4.18 -24.32
CA LEU A 57 27.46 -4.61 -23.00
C LEU A 57 28.57 -5.31 -22.19
N ASP A 58 29.46 -6.03 -22.87
CA ASP A 58 30.62 -6.71 -22.31
C ASP A 58 31.70 -5.75 -21.78
N GLN A 59 31.65 -4.46 -22.14
CA GLN A 59 32.51 -3.42 -21.58
C GLN A 59 31.97 -2.85 -20.26
N LEU A 60 30.69 -3.10 -19.92
CA LEU A 60 30.13 -2.60 -18.66
C LEU A 60 30.81 -3.26 -17.46
N ARG A 61 31.25 -2.43 -16.52
CA ARG A 61 31.86 -2.84 -15.26
C ARG A 61 31.14 -2.17 -14.11
N ARG A 62 31.13 -2.84 -12.95
CA ARG A 62 30.55 -2.26 -11.72
C ARG A 62 31.28 -0.98 -11.34
N GLU A 63 32.60 -1.01 -11.44
CA GLU A 63 33.49 0.14 -11.30
C GLU A 63 34.27 0.29 -12.61
N PRO A 64 34.33 1.49 -13.22
CA PRO A 64 33.83 2.77 -12.71
C PRO A 64 32.36 3.10 -13.06
N HIS A 65 31.70 2.33 -13.94
CA HIS A 65 30.47 2.79 -14.58
C HIS A 65 29.26 2.88 -13.63
N LEU A 66 28.93 1.80 -12.93
CA LEU A 66 27.72 1.76 -12.08
C LEU A 66 27.89 2.54 -10.79
N LEU A 67 29.01 2.35 -10.10
CA LEU A 67 29.32 3.13 -8.90
C LEU A 67 29.39 4.62 -9.19
N GLY A 68 30.00 5.02 -10.31
CA GLY A 68 30.04 6.42 -10.74
C GLY A 68 28.64 6.98 -11.03
N TRP A 69 27.73 6.18 -11.62
CA TRP A 69 26.34 6.60 -11.80
C TRP A 69 25.61 6.78 -10.47
N MET A 70 25.77 5.84 -9.53
CA MET A 70 25.19 5.94 -8.18
C MET A 70 25.69 7.18 -7.44
N PHE A 71 27.00 7.46 -7.54
CA PHE A 71 27.60 8.68 -7.00
C PHE A 71 27.02 9.93 -7.65
N ARG A 72 26.87 9.96 -8.98
CA ARG A 72 26.23 11.06 -9.71
C ARG A 72 24.78 11.28 -9.28
N LEU A 73 24.01 10.22 -9.05
CA LEU A 73 22.63 10.33 -8.58
C LEU A 73 22.55 11.00 -7.20
N ARG A 74 23.49 10.71 -6.30
CA ARG A 74 23.55 11.31 -4.96
C ARG A 74 24.10 12.73 -4.98
N SER A 75 25.01 13.04 -5.91
CA SER A 75 25.69 14.33 -6.01
C SER A 75 24.89 15.40 -6.78
N GLN A 76 23.62 15.13 -7.11
CA GLN A 76 22.77 16.13 -7.77
C GLN A 76 22.46 17.29 -6.81
N SER A 77 22.33 18.50 -7.36
CA SER A 77 21.91 19.69 -6.63
C SER A 77 20.62 20.25 -7.24
N PRO A 78 19.47 20.19 -6.53
CA PRO A 78 19.27 19.55 -5.22
C PRO A 78 19.37 18.01 -5.27
N PRO A 79 19.67 17.35 -4.14
CA PRO A 79 19.79 15.90 -4.10
C PRO A 79 18.46 15.20 -4.35
N LEU A 80 18.51 14.02 -4.97
CA LEU A 80 17.33 13.19 -5.14
C LEU A 80 16.79 12.73 -3.77
N VAL A 81 15.47 12.77 -3.62
CA VAL A 81 14.81 12.15 -2.47
C VAL A 81 15.15 10.65 -2.43
N THR A 82 15.44 10.11 -1.24
CA THR A 82 15.88 8.71 -1.03
C THR A 82 14.99 7.69 -1.74
N ALA A 83 13.67 7.86 -1.70
CA ALA A 83 12.73 6.97 -2.40
C ALA A 83 12.90 7.00 -3.93
N SER A 84 13.17 8.17 -4.52
CA SER A 84 13.44 8.31 -5.95
C SER A 84 14.77 7.67 -6.34
N TYR A 85 15.79 7.80 -5.49
CA TYR A 85 17.08 7.10 -5.65
C TYR A 85 16.88 5.57 -5.65
N ILE A 86 16.23 5.04 -4.61
CA ILE A 86 15.94 3.59 -4.48
C ILE A 86 15.15 3.08 -5.70
N ASN A 87 14.10 3.79 -6.12
CA ASN A 87 13.27 3.38 -7.26
C ASN A 87 14.05 3.36 -8.58
N ARG A 88 15.07 4.21 -8.75
CA ARG A 88 15.97 4.17 -9.92
C ARG A 88 16.91 2.98 -9.85
N LEU A 89 17.47 2.68 -8.68
CA LEU A 89 18.32 1.50 -8.50
C LEU A 89 17.55 0.19 -8.76
N ILE A 90 16.35 0.05 -8.19
CA ILE A 90 15.50 -1.13 -8.39
C ILE A 90 15.16 -1.30 -9.87
N ALA A 91 14.74 -0.21 -10.54
CA ALA A 91 14.40 -0.26 -11.95
C ALA A 91 15.62 -0.63 -12.81
N LEU A 92 16.78 0.01 -12.59
CA LEU A 92 17.97 -0.29 -13.38
C LEU A 92 18.48 -1.71 -13.12
N ARG A 93 18.43 -2.20 -11.87
CA ARG A 93 18.79 -3.58 -11.52
C ARG A 93 17.90 -4.61 -12.22
N ALA A 94 16.60 -4.38 -12.30
CA ALA A 94 15.69 -5.26 -13.02
C ALA A 94 15.99 -5.28 -14.52
N VAL A 95 16.29 -4.12 -15.13
CA VAL A 95 16.75 -4.05 -16.53
C VAL A 95 18.05 -4.82 -16.75
N PHE A 96 19.02 -4.70 -15.84
CA PHE A 96 20.26 -5.47 -15.93
C PHE A 96 20.06 -6.98 -15.77
N THR A 97 19.11 -7.39 -14.94
CA THR A 97 18.75 -8.80 -14.80
C THR A 97 18.14 -9.33 -16.10
N GLU A 98 17.26 -8.56 -16.73
CA GLU A 98 16.67 -8.88 -18.03
C GLU A 98 17.73 -8.92 -19.14
N LEU A 99 18.66 -7.96 -19.17
CA LEU A 99 19.78 -7.95 -20.12
C LEU A 99 20.69 -9.17 -19.93
N ALA A 100 21.00 -9.53 -18.69
CA ALA A 100 21.83 -10.69 -18.38
C ALA A 100 21.24 -11.98 -18.96
N TRP A 101 19.91 -12.14 -18.83
CA TRP A 101 19.18 -13.27 -19.38
C TRP A 101 19.13 -13.25 -20.91
N THR A 102 18.63 -12.15 -21.47
CA THR A 102 18.36 -12.03 -22.92
C THR A 102 19.63 -12.00 -23.77
N GLN A 103 20.74 -11.49 -23.23
CA GLN A 103 22.03 -11.40 -23.93
C GLN A 103 23.01 -12.51 -23.53
N GLN A 104 22.61 -13.43 -22.63
CA GLN A 104 23.47 -14.50 -22.11
C GLN A 104 24.77 -13.98 -21.45
N LEU A 105 24.68 -12.85 -20.75
CA LEU A 105 25.78 -12.20 -20.03
C LEU A 105 25.49 -12.17 -18.52
N PRO A 106 25.67 -13.29 -17.78
CA PRO A 106 25.27 -13.40 -16.37
C PRO A 106 25.92 -12.35 -15.46
N GLN A 107 27.12 -11.86 -15.81
CA GLN A 107 27.82 -10.81 -15.08
C GLN A 107 27.01 -9.51 -14.96
N LEU A 108 26.12 -9.22 -15.92
CA LEU A 108 25.30 -7.99 -15.90
C LEU A 108 24.33 -7.97 -14.70
N ALA A 109 23.83 -9.14 -14.27
CA ALA A 109 22.89 -9.25 -13.16
C ALA A 109 23.50 -8.84 -11.80
N HIS A 110 24.84 -8.84 -11.72
CA HIS A 110 25.60 -8.53 -10.49
C HIS A 110 26.19 -7.11 -10.48
N LEU A 111 25.91 -6.29 -11.51
CA LEU A 111 26.38 -4.91 -11.60
C LEU A 111 25.72 -3.98 -10.58
N ILE A 112 24.47 -4.27 -10.20
CA ILE A 112 23.76 -3.62 -9.09
C ILE A 112 23.31 -4.70 -8.12
N ARG A 113 23.92 -4.74 -6.94
CA ARG A 113 23.64 -5.75 -5.92
C ARG A 113 22.48 -5.30 -5.03
N ARG A 114 21.93 -6.24 -4.24
CA ARG A 114 20.82 -5.91 -3.32
C ARG A 114 21.31 -4.99 -2.21
N GLU A 115 22.55 -5.16 -1.79
CA GLU A 115 23.20 -4.41 -0.70
C GLU A 115 23.48 -2.95 -1.12
N ASP A 116 23.55 -2.67 -2.42
CA ASP A 116 23.69 -1.31 -2.95
C ASP A 116 22.40 -0.47 -2.77
N ILE A 117 21.26 -1.13 -2.54
CA ILE A 117 19.93 -0.51 -2.41
C ILE A 117 19.65 -0.21 -0.93
N PRO A 118 19.60 1.07 -0.53
CA PRO A 118 19.29 1.42 0.85
C PRO A 118 17.89 0.97 1.26
N HIS A 119 17.70 0.74 2.55
CA HIS A 119 16.36 0.55 3.10
C HIS A 119 15.49 1.78 2.83
N HIS A 120 14.22 1.54 2.49
CA HIS A 120 13.27 2.63 2.37
C HIS A 120 13.10 3.30 3.74
N PRO A 121 13.22 4.63 3.83
CA PRO A 121 12.89 5.32 5.07
C PRO A 121 11.42 5.08 5.38
N GLN A 122 11.12 4.61 6.60
CA GLN A 122 9.74 4.48 7.06
C GLN A 122 9.13 5.88 7.11
N ARG A 123 8.09 6.11 6.30
CA ARG A 123 7.36 7.37 6.27
C ARG A 123 5.96 7.12 6.76
N LEU A 124 5.63 7.75 7.88
CA LEU A 124 4.27 7.77 8.36
C LEU A 124 3.37 8.50 7.34
N PRO A 125 2.10 8.07 7.21
CA PRO A 125 1.08 8.85 6.54
C PRO A 125 1.05 10.28 7.07
N ARG A 126 0.82 11.24 6.18
CA ARG A 126 0.67 12.64 6.54
C ARG A 126 -0.77 13.07 6.32
N PRO A 127 -1.70 12.75 7.25
CA PRO A 127 -3.06 13.28 7.16
C PRO A 127 -3.05 14.80 7.21
N LEU A 128 -4.15 15.42 6.81
CA LEU A 128 -4.36 16.84 7.04
C LEU A 128 -4.50 17.10 8.54
N THR A 129 -4.08 18.29 8.98
CA THR A 129 -4.47 18.77 10.31
C THR A 129 -5.98 19.00 10.35
N ALA A 130 -6.60 18.98 11.54
CA ALA A 130 -8.04 19.17 11.68
C ALA A 130 -8.49 20.53 11.11
N GLU A 131 -7.72 21.59 11.35
CA GLU A 131 -7.97 22.93 10.83
C GLU A 131 -7.91 22.97 9.29
N GLN A 132 -6.85 22.42 8.69
CA GLN A 132 -6.72 22.33 7.23
C GLN A 132 -7.88 21.56 6.60
N ASP A 133 -8.25 20.42 7.20
CA ASP A 133 -9.33 19.58 6.70
C ASP A 133 -10.69 20.28 6.78
N GLN A 134 -10.95 21.02 7.86
CA GLN A 134 -12.17 21.80 8.03
C GLN A 134 -12.25 22.95 7.01
N LEU A 135 -11.20 23.76 6.89
CA LEU A 135 -11.15 24.88 5.94
C LEU A 135 -11.35 24.41 4.50
N LEU A 136 -10.67 23.32 4.10
CA LEU A 136 -10.81 22.77 2.75
C LEU A 136 -12.21 22.22 2.50
N GLN A 137 -12.80 21.49 3.45
CA GLN A 137 -14.16 20.97 3.29
C GLN A 137 -15.20 22.08 3.17
N GLN A 138 -15.10 23.11 4.01
CA GLN A 138 -15.99 24.27 3.94
C GLN A 138 -15.87 24.97 2.57
N GLU A 139 -14.66 25.25 2.12
CA GLU A 139 -14.43 25.89 0.83
C GLU A 139 -14.96 25.05 -0.35
N PHE A 140 -14.83 23.71 -0.30
CA PHE A 140 -15.38 22.84 -1.33
C PHE A 140 -16.92 22.82 -1.33
N VAL A 141 -17.55 22.90 -0.16
CA VAL A 141 -19.00 23.03 -0.03
C VAL A 141 -19.48 24.38 -0.55
N ASP A 142 -18.78 25.46 -0.22
CA ASP A 142 -19.14 26.83 -0.59
C ASP A 142 -19.00 27.07 -2.10
N ARG A 143 -17.89 26.61 -2.71
CA ARG A 143 -17.71 26.65 -4.17
C ARG A 143 -18.73 25.79 -4.90
N ASN A 144 -19.02 24.61 -4.35
CA ASN A 144 -19.90 23.59 -4.92
C ASN A 144 -19.66 23.29 -6.41
N ASP A 145 -18.42 23.45 -6.89
CA ASP A 145 -18.04 23.21 -8.28
C ASP A 145 -17.63 21.74 -8.52
N LEU A 146 -17.25 21.40 -9.75
CA LEU A 146 -16.80 20.05 -10.09
C LEU A 146 -15.59 19.60 -9.25
N GLY A 147 -14.60 20.47 -9.05
CA GLY A 147 -13.36 20.14 -8.33
C GLY A 147 -13.60 19.91 -6.85
N GLY A 148 -14.37 20.79 -6.21
CA GLY A 148 -14.75 20.69 -4.80
C GLY A 148 -15.54 19.42 -4.52
N ASN A 149 -16.54 19.10 -5.35
CA ASN A 149 -17.31 17.87 -5.21
C ASN A 149 -16.45 16.59 -5.42
N ILE A 150 -15.43 16.63 -6.29
CA ILE A 150 -14.46 15.52 -6.42
C ILE A 150 -13.68 15.32 -5.11
N PHE A 151 -13.19 16.39 -4.49
CA PHE A 151 -12.42 16.28 -3.24
C PHE A 151 -13.28 15.90 -2.04
N LEU A 152 -14.51 16.40 -1.94
CA LEU A 152 -15.48 15.91 -0.96
C LEU A 152 -15.70 14.41 -1.12
N LEU A 153 -15.94 13.93 -2.34
CA LEU A 153 -16.10 12.50 -2.58
C LEU A 153 -14.88 11.69 -2.13
N ILE A 154 -13.65 12.14 -2.45
CA ILE A 154 -12.42 11.48 -2.00
C ILE A 154 -12.30 11.49 -0.47
N ARG A 155 -12.60 12.62 0.18
CA ARG A 155 -12.47 12.80 1.63
C ARG A 155 -13.45 11.95 2.43
N TYR A 156 -14.67 11.77 1.95
CA TYR A 156 -15.71 11.01 2.66
C TYR A 156 -15.73 9.50 2.33
N THR A 157 -14.99 9.06 1.31
CA THR A 157 -14.92 7.63 0.94
C THR A 157 -13.53 7.03 1.10
N GLY A 158 -12.52 7.87 1.30
CA GLY A 158 -11.12 7.48 1.31
C GLY A 158 -10.62 6.91 -0.01
N MET A 159 -11.32 7.04 -1.13
CA MET A 159 -10.87 6.46 -2.40
C MET A 159 -9.62 7.17 -2.96
N ARG A 160 -8.84 6.49 -3.81
CA ARG A 160 -7.69 7.12 -4.47
C ARG A 160 -8.19 8.06 -5.57
N ILE A 161 -7.47 9.15 -5.85
CA ILE A 161 -7.81 10.05 -6.98
C ILE A 161 -7.94 9.32 -8.32
N GLY A 162 -7.11 8.30 -8.55
CA GLY A 162 -7.19 7.47 -9.75
C GLY A 162 -8.42 6.55 -9.79
N GLU A 163 -8.95 6.15 -8.64
CA GLU A 163 -10.21 5.38 -8.52
C GLU A 163 -11.41 6.31 -8.76
N CYS A 164 -11.37 7.52 -8.19
CA CYS A 164 -12.37 8.56 -8.45
C CYS A 164 -12.44 8.92 -9.95
N ALA A 165 -11.29 9.06 -10.60
CA ALA A 165 -11.20 9.30 -12.05
C ALA A 165 -11.71 8.12 -12.92
N ASP A 166 -11.78 6.91 -12.38
CA ASP A 166 -12.31 5.72 -13.07
C ASP A 166 -13.77 5.42 -12.69
N LEU A 167 -14.34 6.16 -11.73
CA LEU A 167 -15.63 5.83 -11.11
C LEU A 167 -16.76 5.81 -12.16
N PRO A 168 -17.57 4.72 -12.24
CA PRO A 168 -18.68 4.66 -13.18
C PRO A 168 -19.78 5.67 -12.86
N PHE A 169 -20.51 6.13 -13.88
CA PHE A 169 -21.67 7.01 -13.71
C PHE A 169 -22.73 6.36 -12.79
N ALA A 170 -22.92 5.06 -12.94
CA ALA A 170 -23.80 4.22 -12.13
C ALA A 170 -23.09 3.58 -10.92
N CYS A 171 -22.22 4.31 -10.22
CA CYS A 171 -21.44 3.77 -9.08
C CYS A 171 -22.24 3.57 -7.78
N LEU A 172 -23.33 4.30 -7.58
CA LEU A 172 -24.20 4.14 -6.40
C LEU A 172 -24.99 2.83 -6.47
N ARG A 173 -25.02 2.09 -5.37
CA ARG A 173 -25.81 0.87 -5.16
C ARG A 173 -26.64 1.04 -3.89
N SER A 174 -27.92 0.72 -3.98
CA SER A 174 -28.77 0.57 -2.79
C SER A 174 -28.40 -0.75 -2.11
N THR A 175 -28.21 -0.71 -0.79
CA THR A 175 -27.94 -1.91 0.04
C THR A 175 -29.09 -2.21 1.00
N GLY A 176 -30.13 -1.37 1.00
CA GLY A 176 -31.30 -1.46 1.86
C GLY A 176 -32.10 -0.16 1.84
N PRO A 177 -33.21 -0.07 2.61
CA PRO A 177 -33.97 1.17 2.79
C PRO A 177 -33.04 2.26 3.33
N ASP A 178 -32.94 3.39 2.61
CA ASP A 178 -32.07 4.53 2.94
C ASP A 178 -30.58 4.22 3.12
N GLN A 179 -30.12 3.05 2.67
CA GLN A 179 -28.72 2.65 2.75
C GLN A 179 -28.08 2.59 1.37
N TRP A 180 -26.95 3.27 1.23
CA TRP A 180 -26.23 3.39 -0.02
C TRP A 180 -24.78 2.99 0.15
N ALA A 181 -24.21 2.42 -0.91
CA ALA A 181 -22.80 2.17 -1.01
C ALA A 181 -22.29 2.55 -2.41
N ILE A 182 -21.05 3.02 -2.47
CA ILE A 182 -20.35 3.28 -3.72
C ILE A 182 -19.56 2.03 -4.10
N HIS A 183 -19.82 1.52 -5.29
CA HIS A 183 -18.99 0.51 -5.91
C HIS A 183 -17.73 1.16 -6.50
N VAL A 184 -16.60 1.01 -5.80
CA VAL A 184 -15.30 1.51 -6.24
C VAL A 184 -14.67 0.45 -7.15
N PRO A 185 -14.42 0.77 -8.43
CA PRO A 185 -13.92 -0.20 -9.40
C PRO A 185 -12.47 -0.61 -9.12
N LEU A 186 -11.98 -1.61 -9.85
CA LEU A 186 -10.60 -2.10 -9.81
C LEU A 186 -9.60 -0.94 -9.95
N GLY A 187 -8.92 -0.63 -8.85
CA GLY A 187 -7.83 0.35 -8.83
C GLY A 187 -6.48 -0.24 -9.20
N LYS A 188 -5.40 0.46 -8.85
CA LYS A 188 -4.00 0.02 -9.04
C LYS A 188 -3.73 -1.38 -8.46
N LEU A 189 -4.41 -1.74 -7.38
CA LEU A 189 -4.25 -3.01 -6.68
C LEU A 189 -5.17 -4.13 -7.22
N LYS A 190 -5.95 -3.87 -8.28
CA LYS A 190 -6.94 -4.82 -8.83
C LYS A 190 -7.91 -5.36 -7.77
N THR A 191 -8.28 -4.51 -6.81
CA THR A 191 -9.29 -4.80 -5.79
C THR A 191 -10.50 -3.91 -6.03
N GLU A 192 -11.68 -4.50 -6.09
CA GLU A 192 -12.96 -3.81 -6.03
C GLU A 192 -13.49 -3.81 -4.60
N ARG A 193 -14.33 -2.83 -4.26
CA ARG A 193 -14.94 -2.75 -2.93
C ARG A 193 -16.24 -1.94 -2.94
N MET A 194 -17.09 -2.25 -1.98
CA MET A 194 -18.25 -1.43 -1.63
C MET A 194 -17.87 -0.53 -0.45
N VAL A 195 -18.02 0.78 -0.61
CA VAL A 195 -17.83 1.76 0.48
C VAL A 195 -19.21 2.27 0.89
N PRO A 196 -19.70 1.95 2.11
CA PRO A 196 -20.95 2.51 2.62
C PRO A 196 -20.86 4.04 2.70
N VAL A 197 -21.95 4.72 2.35
CA VAL A 197 -22.01 6.18 2.30
C VAL A 197 -23.34 6.71 2.83
N ASP A 198 -23.29 7.93 3.34
CA ASP A 198 -24.46 8.65 3.85
C ASP A 198 -25.17 9.48 2.76
N SER A 199 -26.24 10.17 3.16
CA SER A 199 -27.03 11.04 2.28
C SER A 199 -26.23 12.23 1.73
N PHE A 200 -25.23 12.72 2.47
CA PHE A 200 -24.37 13.81 2.02
C PHE A 200 -23.55 13.38 0.80
N VAL A 201 -22.89 12.22 0.87
CA VAL A 201 -22.12 11.70 -0.27
C VAL A 201 -23.03 11.33 -1.44
N VAL A 202 -24.24 10.84 -1.19
CA VAL A 202 -25.25 10.64 -2.25
C VAL A 202 -25.57 11.96 -2.95
N ALA A 203 -25.72 13.07 -2.22
CA ALA A 203 -25.93 14.39 -2.80
C ALA A 203 -24.71 14.86 -3.62
N VAL A 204 -23.49 14.63 -3.15
CA VAL A 204 -22.25 14.91 -3.89
C VAL A 204 -22.22 14.14 -5.23
N ILE A 205 -22.57 12.85 -5.24
CA ILE A 205 -22.65 12.07 -6.49
C ILE A 205 -23.71 12.63 -7.43
N ARG A 206 -24.89 13.05 -6.92
CA ARG A 206 -25.92 13.68 -7.75
C ARG A 206 -25.42 14.98 -8.40
N ARG A 207 -24.69 15.81 -7.66
CA ARG A 207 -24.05 17.03 -8.19
C ARG A 207 -23.00 16.69 -9.26
N LEU A 208 -22.16 15.69 -9.04
CA LEU A 208 -21.19 15.24 -10.03
C LEU A 208 -21.86 14.71 -11.31
N ARG A 209 -22.99 14.01 -11.19
CA ARG A 209 -23.79 13.60 -12.37
C ARG A 209 -24.35 14.80 -13.12
N PHE A 210 -24.82 15.82 -12.41
CA PHE A 210 -25.26 17.06 -13.01
C PHE A 210 -24.12 17.73 -13.80
N PHE A 211 -22.94 17.91 -13.20
CA PHE A 211 -21.77 18.43 -13.92
C PHE A 211 -21.39 17.56 -15.12
N ARG A 212 -21.47 16.23 -15.01
CA ARG A 212 -21.21 15.33 -16.13
C ARG A 212 -22.20 15.51 -17.27
N SER A 213 -23.47 15.84 -16.98
CA SER A 213 -24.49 16.10 -18.01
C SER A 213 -24.30 17.44 -18.72
N LEU A 214 -23.58 18.39 -18.12
CA LEU A 214 -23.22 19.66 -18.73
C LEU A 214 -21.92 19.59 -19.56
N ASP A 215 -21.17 18.50 -19.45
CA ASP A 215 -19.89 18.36 -20.13
C ASP A 215 -20.11 18.07 -21.63
N PRO A 216 -19.43 18.78 -22.55
CA PRO A 216 -19.62 18.60 -23.99
C PRO A 216 -19.07 17.28 -24.51
N LEU A 217 -18.23 16.57 -23.75
CA LEU A 217 -17.68 15.29 -24.15
C LEU A 217 -18.74 14.18 -24.07
N PRO A 218 -18.78 13.27 -25.07
CA PRO A 218 -19.79 12.23 -25.13
C PRO A 218 -19.78 11.35 -23.87
N PRO A 219 -20.95 10.80 -23.46
CA PRO A 219 -21.02 9.88 -22.35
C PRO A 219 -20.18 8.62 -22.60
N ASP A 220 -19.22 8.35 -21.74
CA ASP A 220 -18.30 7.21 -21.78
C ASP A 220 -18.55 6.21 -20.63
N GLY A 221 -19.72 6.34 -19.97
CA GLY A 221 -20.10 5.55 -18.80
C GLY A 221 -19.41 5.96 -17.49
N ARG A 222 -18.55 6.98 -17.49
CA ARG A 222 -17.84 7.47 -16.30
C ARG A 222 -18.55 8.64 -15.64
N LEU A 223 -18.39 8.74 -14.32
CA LEU A 223 -18.92 9.86 -13.54
C LEU A 223 -18.20 11.17 -13.89
N LEU A 224 -16.91 11.12 -14.20
CA LEU A 224 -16.09 12.27 -14.55
C LEU A 224 -15.63 12.17 -16.01
N ALA A 225 -15.81 13.25 -16.76
CA ALA A 225 -15.35 13.34 -18.14
C ALA A 225 -13.81 13.38 -18.18
N ARG A 226 -13.23 12.85 -19.27
CA ARG A 226 -11.78 12.86 -19.50
C ARG A 226 -11.47 13.75 -20.69
N PRO A 227 -10.80 14.90 -20.50
CA PRO A 227 -10.46 15.79 -21.60
C PRO A 227 -9.65 15.12 -22.72
N SER A 228 -8.71 14.26 -22.34
CA SER A 228 -7.87 13.51 -23.29
C SER A 228 -7.41 12.17 -22.73
N SER A 229 -6.99 12.15 -21.46
CA SER A 229 -6.62 10.93 -20.77
C SER A 229 -6.96 11.01 -19.28
N LYS A 230 -6.89 9.86 -18.60
CA LYS A 230 -7.02 9.80 -17.14
C LYS A 230 -5.98 10.69 -16.45
N GLU A 231 -4.75 10.69 -16.93
CA GLU A 231 -3.66 11.49 -16.39
C GLU A 231 -3.91 12.99 -16.57
N ALA A 232 -4.53 13.38 -17.69
CA ALA A 232 -4.91 14.77 -17.93
C ALA A 232 -5.96 15.24 -16.91
N LEU A 233 -7.01 14.44 -16.67
CA LEU A 233 -8.03 14.72 -15.64
C LEU A 233 -7.40 14.78 -14.24
N VAL A 234 -6.58 13.79 -13.87
CA VAL A 234 -5.91 13.75 -12.56
C VAL A 234 -5.00 14.97 -12.35
N ARG A 235 -4.33 15.44 -13.41
CA ARG A 235 -3.52 16.66 -13.35
C ARG A 235 -4.41 17.89 -13.13
N GLN A 236 -5.49 18.04 -13.88
CA GLN A 236 -6.43 19.16 -13.70
C GLN A 236 -7.01 19.20 -12.28
N VAL A 237 -7.39 18.05 -11.72
CA VAL A 237 -7.88 17.95 -10.34
C VAL A 237 -6.80 18.32 -9.31
N ARG A 238 -5.53 17.97 -9.56
CA ARG A 238 -4.41 18.41 -8.69
C ARG A 238 -4.15 19.90 -8.80
N ASP A 239 -4.20 20.46 -10.00
CA ASP A 239 -4.00 21.89 -10.24
C ASP A 239 -5.11 22.70 -9.56
N TYR A 240 -6.36 22.21 -9.62
CA TYR A 240 -7.49 22.75 -8.85
C TYR A 240 -7.19 22.77 -7.34
N LEU A 241 -6.73 21.66 -6.76
CA LEU A 241 -6.38 21.61 -5.34
C LEU A 241 -5.30 22.64 -4.98
N HIS A 242 -4.27 22.79 -5.81
CA HIS A 242 -3.23 23.78 -5.58
C HIS A 242 -3.79 25.21 -5.59
N GLN A 243 -4.71 25.52 -6.51
CA GLN A 243 -5.38 26.81 -6.58
C GLN A 243 -6.21 27.10 -5.33
N VAL A 244 -6.99 26.12 -4.86
CA VAL A 244 -7.78 26.26 -3.62
C VAL A 244 -6.89 26.41 -2.40
N CYS A 245 -5.82 25.60 -2.29
CA CYS A 245 -4.87 25.72 -1.18
C CYS A 245 -4.21 27.11 -1.16
N HIS A 246 -3.82 27.63 -2.33
CA HIS A 246 -3.27 28.97 -2.46
C HIS A 246 -4.28 30.05 -2.03
N PHE A 247 -5.53 29.94 -2.47
CA PHE A 247 -6.62 30.86 -2.09
C PHE A 247 -6.83 30.90 -0.57
N LEU A 248 -6.77 29.75 0.10
CA LEU A 248 -6.93 29.62 1.55
C LEU A 248 -5.65 29.93 2.36
N GLY A 249 -4.55 30.35 1.72
CA GLY A 249 -3.27 30.56 2.40
C GLY A 249 -2.61 29.29 2.95
N LEU A 250 -3.03 28.12 2.48
CA LEU A 250 -2.49 26.82 2.88
C LEU A 250 -1.27 26.42 2.04
N SER A 251 -0.47 25.49 2.56
CA SER A 251 0.67 24.94 1.83
C SER A 251 0.23 24.28 0.52
N THR A 252 0.79 24.72 -0.62
CA THR A 252 0.57 24.09 -1.93
C THR A 252 1.19 22.69 -2.06
N ARG A 253 1.84 22.19 -0.99
CA ARG A 253 2.33 20.80 -0.91
C ARG A 253 1.24 19.81 -0.51
N ILE A 254 0.02 20.26 -0.22
CA ILE A 254 -1.12 19.38 0.06
C ILE A 254 -1.45 18.57 -1.18
N VAL A 255 -1.47 17.25 -1.05
CA VAL A 255 -1.73 16.32 -2.17
C VAL A 255 -3.00 15.49 -1.95
N PRO A 256 -3.67 15.00 -3.01
CA PRO A 256 -4.91 14.23 -2.90
C PRO A 256 -4.86 13.02 -1.97
N HIS A 257 -3.69 12.39 -1.81
CA HIS A 257 -3.56 11.23 -0.94
C HIS A 257 -3.68 11.58 0.55
N GLN A 258 -3.47 12.85 0.94
CA GLN A 258 -3.64 13.29 2.31
C GLN A 258 -5.10 13.23 2.76
N PHE A 259 -6.07 13.56 1.89
CA PHE A 259 -7.50 13.39 2.20
C PHE A 259 -7.85 11.93 2.53
N ARG A 260 -7.26 10.98 1.79
CA ARG A 260 -7.41 9.55 2.10
C ARG A 260 -6.76 9.19 3.43
N HIS A 261 -5.59 9.75 3.73
CA HIS A 261 -4.96 9.53 5.03
C HIS A 261 -5.78 10.11 6.18
N THR A 262 -6.39 11.28 5.98
CA THR A 262 -7.31 11.90 6.95
C THR A 262 -8.51 11.00 7.18
N TYR A 263 -9.20 10.55 6.12
CA TYR A 263 -10.30 9.59 6.21
C TYR A 263 -9.92 8.33 6.98
N ALA A 264 -8.78 7.72 6.64
CA ALA A 264 -8.33 6.48 7.28
C ALA A 264 -8.05 6.66 8.77
N THR A 265 -7.38 7.76 9.13
CA THR A 265 -7.05 8.09 10.52
C THR A 265 -8.32 8.41 11.31
N GLU A 266 -9.26 9.16 10.72
CA GLU A 266 -10.55 9.49 11.34
C GLU A 266 -11.41 8.25 11.56
N MET A 267 -11.56 7.37 10.56
CA MET A 267 -12.32 6.13 10.69
C MET A 267 -11.74 5.23 11.79
N LEU A 268 -10.41 5.14 11.86
CA LEU A 268 -9.74 4.39 12.93
C LEU A 268 -10.04 4.99 14.31
N ARG A 269 -9.94 6.31 14.46
CA ARG A 269 -10.27 7.06 15.70
C ARG A 269 -11.76 7.02 16.06
N ALA A 270 -12.64 6.89 15.07
CA ALA A 270 -14.06 6.65 15.27
C ALA A 270 -14.36 5.21 15.71
N GLY A 271 -13.33 4.36 15.82
CA GLY A 271 -13.42 3.00 16.34
C GLY A 271 -13.77 1.96 15.29
N VAL A 272 -13.59 2.26 13.99
CA VAL A 272 -13.68 1.25 12.93
C VAL A 272 -12.56 0.22 13.11
N SER A 273 -12.91 -1.06 13.09
CA SER A 273 -11.93 -2.12 13.29
C SER A 273 -10.89 -2.16 12.17
N PHE A 274 -9.66 -2.55 12.50
CA PHE A 274 -8.57 -2.63 11.52
C PHE A 274 -8.92 -3.47 10.27
N PRO A 275 -9.56 -4.67 10.36
CA PRO A 275 -9.97 -5.42 9.18
C PRO A 275 -11.05 -4.71 8.35
N ALA A 276 -11.98 -3.99 9.00
CA ALA A 276 -12.98 -3.19 8.30
C ALA A 276 -12.33 -2.01 7.56
N LEU A 277 -11.39 -1.32 8.20
CA LEU A 277 -10.63 -0.23 7.58
C LEU A 277 -9.83 -0.72 6.36
N MET A 278 -9.18 -1.88 6.46
CA MET A 278 -8.51 -2.53 5.32
C MET A 278 -9.46 -2.72 4.13
N LYS A 279 -10.67 -3.22 4.37
CA LYS A 279 -11.70 -3.40 3.34
C LYS A 279 -12.17 -2.07 2.75
N LEU A 280 -12.48 -1.08 3.59
CA LEU A 280 -12.91 0.27 3.16
C LEU A 280 -11.86 0.97 2.30
N LEU A 281 -10.58 0.76 2.60
CA LEU A 281 -9.47 1.33 1.86
C LEU A 281 -9.09 0.48 0.64
N GLY A 282 -9.45 -0.80 0.58
CA GLY A 282 -9.01 -1.72 -0.45
C GLY A 282 -7.50 -1.96 -0.37
N HIS A 283 -7.00 -2.34 0.80
CA HIS A 283 -5.62 -2.75 1.02
C HIS A 283 -5.51 -4.28 0.90
N THR A 284 -4.54 -4.75 0.10
CA THR A 284 -4.26 -6.17 -0.09
C THR A 284 -3.34 -6.77 0.97
N SER A 285 -2.74 -5.93 1.81
CA SER A 285 -1.78 -6.35 2.84
C SER A 285 -1.97 -5.54 4.13
N PRO A 286 -1.81 -6.14 5.31
CA PRO A 286 -1.93 -5.45 6.59
C PRO A 286 -0.96 -4.29 6.75
N GLU A 287 0.25 -4.39 6.19
CA GLU A 287 1.32 -3.39 6.32
C GLU A 287 0.88 -2.03 5.77
N MET A 288 0.06 -2.00 4.71
CA MET A 288 -0.50 -0.77 4.18
C MET A 288 -1.44 -0.05 5.15
N THR A 289 -2.11 -0.78 6.05
CA THR A 289 -3.01 -0.21 7.07
C THR A 289 -2.29 0.03 8.40
N MET A 290 -1.25 -0.76 8.72
CA MET A 290 -0.46 -0.60 9.94
C MET A 290 0.11 0.82 10.09
N LEU A 291 0.45 1.46 8.97
CA LEU A 291 0.87 2.85 8.90
C LEU A 291 -0.10 3.84 9.57
N TYR A 292 -1.42 3.56 9.63
CA TYR A 292 -2.40 4.40 10.31
C TYR A 292 -2.49 4.13 11.81
N VAL A 293 -2.16 2.90 12.24
CA VAL A 293 -2.16 2.52 13.65
C VAL A 293 -1.05 3.25 14.39
N GLU A 294 0.14 3.39 13.78
CA GLU A 294 1.26 4.16 14.35
C GLU A 294 0.91 5.64 14.59
N VAL A 295 0.05 6.22 13.75
CA VAL A 295 -0.43 7.60 13.91
C VAL A 295 -1.48 7.71 15.02
N ALA A 296 -2.31 6.67 15.20
CA ALA A 296 -3.32 6.59 16.26
C ALA A 296 -2.76 6.12 17.62
N LEU A 297 -1.51 5.64 17.69
CA LEU A 297 -0.87 5.19 18.93
C LEU A 297 -0.74 6.31 19.98
N VAL A 298 -0.77 7.57 19.56
CA VAL A 298 -0.88 8.73 20.47
C VAL A 298 -2.17 8.67 21.30
N ASP A 299 -3.19 7.95 20.83
CA ASP A 299 -4.48 7.74 21.49
C ASP A 299 -4.56 6.42 22.30
N LEU A 300 -3.43 5.72 22.51
CA LEU A 300 -3.39 4.39 23.17
C LEU A 300 -4.10 4.36 24.52
N GLN A 301 -3.93 5.41 25.34
CA GLN A 301 -4.56 5.48 26.65
C GLN A 301 -6.09 5.62 26.55
N ARG A 302 -6.58 6.38 25.55
CA ARG A 302 -8.01 6.51 25.27
C ARG A 302 -8.58 5.17 24.82
N GLU A 303 -7.93 4.50 23.87
CA GLU A 303 -8.38 3.20 23.37
C GLU A 303 -8.41 2.14 24.48
N PHE A 304 -7.38 2.12 25.34
CA PHE A 304 -7.35 1.25 26.51
C PHE A 304 -8.53 1.52 27.46
N GLN A 305 -8.82 2.78 27.78
CA GLN A 305 -9.95 3.17 28.63
C GLN A 305 -11.29 2.81 27.98
N LEU A 306 -11.47 3.08 26.68
CA LEU A 306 -12.68 2.72 25.94
C LEU A 306 -12.91 1.21 25.93
N ALA A 307 -11.88 0.42 25.62
CA ALA A 307 -11.96 -1.04 25.62
C ALA A 307 -12.35 -1.61 26.99
N ARG A 308 -11.87 -1.01 28.09
CA ARG A 308 -12.24 -1.41 29.46
C ARG A 308 -13.65 -0.98 29.85
N SER A 309 -14.10 0.19 29.40
CA SER A 309 -15.43 0.72 29.71
C SER A 309 -16.55 0.04 28.91
N LYS A 310 -16.25 -0.44 27.70
CA LYS A 310 -17.21 -1.06 26.78
C LYS A 310 -16.56 -2.28 26.12
N PRO A 311 -16.46 -3.43 26.82
CA PRO A 311 -15.86 -4.63 26.25
C PRO A 311 -16.66 -5.09 25.02
N ARG A 312 -16.11 -4.84 23.83
CA ARG A 312 -16.74 -5.15 22.52
C ARG A 312 -16.79 -6.65 22.24
N HIS A 313 -15.92 -7.42 22.87
CA HIS A 313 -15.86 -8.88 22.79
C HIS A 313 -15.58 -9.41 24.19
N LEU A 314 -16.45 -10.28 24.70
CA LEU A 314 -16.13 -11.08 25.88
C LEU A 314 -15.02 -12.04 25.44
N ALA A 315 -13.87 -12.01 26.11
CA ALA A 315 -12.89 -13.06 25.95
C ALA A 315 -13.62 -14.39 26.22
N PRO A 316 -13.49 -15.41 25.36
CA PRO A 316 -14.07 -16.71 25.66
C PRO A 316 -13.54 -17.12 27.03
N GLN A 317 -14.46 -17.33 27.97
CA GLN A 317 -14.11 -17.87 29.27
C GLN A 317 -13.34 -19.17 28.99
N PRO A 318 -12.11 -19.33 29.49
CA PRO A 318 -11.43 -20.61 29.35
C PRO A 318 -12.37 -21.66 29.89
N THR A 319 -12.73 -22.64 29.06
CA THR A 319 -13.59 -23.73 29.48
C THR A 319 -12.86 -24.45 30.60
N THR A 320 -13.25 -24.16 31.85
CA THR A 320 -12.79 -24.91 33.01
C THR A 320 -13.45 -26.27 32.90
N SER A 321 -12.84 -27.17 32.13
CA SER A 321 -13.30 -28.55 32.01
C SER A 321 -13.10 -29.21 33.37
N LEU A 322 -14.15 -29.21 34.19
CA LEU A 322 -14.27 -30.15 35.31
C LEU A 322 -14.13 -31.55 34.71
N THR A 323 -13.03 -32.21 35.04
CA THR A 323 -12.64 -33.50 34.47
C THR A 323 -13.59 -34.57 34.99
N ILE A 324 -14.67 -34.83 34.25
CA ILE A 324 -15.41 -36.09 34.40
C ILE A 324 -14.49 -37.16 33.78
N LEU A 325 -13.97 -38.06 34.60
CA LEU A 325 -13.19 -39.22 34.17
C LEU A 325 -14.02 -40.04 33.18
N ARG A 326 -13.76 -39.87 31.88
CA ARG A 326 -14.33 -40.72 30.84
C ARG A 326 -13.53 -42.02 30.78
N THR A 327 -14.21 -43.16 30.70
CA THR A 327 -13.55 -44.46 30.48
C THR A 327 -13.32 -44.69 28.98
N GLY A 328 -12.13 -45.15 28.59
CA GLY A 328 -11.75 -45.37 27.19
C GLY A 328 -10.57 -44.50 26.73
N LEU A 329 -10.14 -44.67 25.49
CA LEU A 329 -8.93 -44.01 24.93
C LEU A 329 -9.03 -42.48 24.96
N ASP A 330 -10.22 -41.92 24.73
CA ASP A 330 -10.47 -40.48 24.84
C ASP A 330 -10.23 -39.95 26.26
N GLY A 331 -10.63 -40.72 27.28
CA GLY A 331 -10.38 -40.39 28.68
C GLY A 331 -8.90 -40.44 29.05
N VAL A 332 -8.14 -41.37 28.46
CA VAL A 332 -6.68 -41.43 28.59
C VAL A 332 -6.04 -40.20 27.97
N ILE A 333 -6.47 -39.81 26.76
CA ILE A 333 -5.96 -38.60 26.06
C ILE A 333 -6.26 -37.34 26.88
N ASP A 334 -7.45 -37.22 27.45
CA ASP A 334 -7.84 -36.07 28.26
C ASP A 334 -7.05 -36.02 29.58
N SER A 335 -6.80 -37.17 30.21
CA SER A 335 -5.95 -37.26 31.41
C SER A 335 -4.49 -36.88 31.12
N LEU A 336 -3.94 -37.29 29.97
CA LEU A 336 -2.60 -36.90 29.53
C LEU A 336 -2.51 -35.39 29.26
N ARG A 337 -3.54 -34.79 28.66
CA ARG A 337 -3.62 -33.33 28.45
C ARG A 337 -3.71 -32.58 29.79
N ALA A 338 -4.52 -33.06 30.73
CA ALA A 338 -4.62 -32.48 32.06
C ALA A 338 -3.28 -32.54 32.81
N ALA A 339 -2.58 -33.68 32.74
CA ALA A 339 -1.25 -33.83 33.31
C ALA A 339 -0.21 -32.89 32.67
N GLN A 340 -0.21 -32.73 31.34
CA GLN A 340 0.65 -31.76 30.65
C GLN A 340 0.40 -30.33 31.14
N HIS A 341 -0.86 -29.95 31.27
CA HIS A 341 -1.24 -28.61 31.73
C HIS A 341 -0.79 -28.37 33.19
N ALA A 342 -1.02 -29.34 34.09
CA ALA A 342 -0.57 -29.25 35.48
C ALA A 342 0.96 -29.16 35.58
N LEU A 343 1.67 -29.93 34.77
CA LEU A 343 3.14 -29.96 34.74
C LEU A 343 3.71 -28.63 34.22
N GLU A 344 3.09 -28.04 33.20
CA GLU A 344 3.47 -26.71 32.68
C GLU A 344 3.18 -25.60 33.70
N MET A 345 2.04 -25.65 34.40
CA MET A 345 1.72 -24.69 35.46
C MET A 345 2.73 -24.76 36.61
N PHE A 346 3.10 -25.97 37.04
CA PHE A 346 4.12 -26.16 38.08
C PHE A 346 5.51 -25.71 37.61
N ARG A 347 5.88 -26.00 36.35
CA ARG A 347 7.16 -25.58 35.76
C ARG A 347 7.34 -24.06 35.78
N ARG A 348 6.27 -23.30 35.52
CA ARG A 348 6.30 -21.82 35.52
C ARG A 348 6.61 -21.23 36.89
N ALA A 349 6.29 -21.95 37.96
CA ALA A 349 6.60 -21.54 39.34
C ALA A 349 8.06 -21.82 39.73
N LEU A 350 8.85 -22.54 38.91
CA LEU A 350 10.23 -22.91 39.24
C LEU A 350 11.28 -21.99 38.57
N PRO A 351 12.37 -21.65 39.30
CA PRO A 351 13.50 -20.92 38.74
C PRO A 351 14.24 -21.73 37.66
N MET A 352 15.01 -21.04 36.82
CA MET A 352 15.78 -21.68 35.75
C MET A 352 16.86 -22.60 36.34
N GLY A 353 16.88 -23.87 35.91
CA GLY A 353 17.82 -24.86 36.42
C GLY A 353 17.49 -26.29 35.99
N ALA A 354 18.24 -27.26 36.51
CA ALA A 354 18.15 -28.67 36.12
C ALA A 354 16.74 -29.27 36.32
N ALA A 355 16.02 -28.85 37.37
CA ALA A 355 14.64 -29.29 37.63
C ALA A 355 13.68 -28.84 36.51
N ARG A 356 13.83 -27.60 36.02
CA ARG A 356 13.01 -27.05 34.93
C ARG A 356 13.28 -27.77 33.61
N SER A 357 14.55 -28.01 33.29
CA SER A 357 14.95 -28.79 32.11
C SER A 357 14.47 -30.25 32.19
N CYS A 358 14.38 -30.83 33.38
CA CYS A 358 13.79 -32.16 33.58
C CYS A 358 12.28 -32.14 33.25
N LEU A 359 11.54 -31.15 33.75
CA LEU A 359 10.12 -30.98 33.44
C LEU A 359 9.87 -30.72 31.95
N ASP A 360 10.74 -29.98 31.27
CA ASP A 360 10.65 -29.79 29.82
C ASP A 360 10.78 -31.14 29.07
N ARG A 361 11.72 -32.00 29.49
CA ARG A 361 11.86 -33.35 28.92
C ARG A 361 10.64 -34.22 29.20
N LEU A 362 10.07 -34.14 30.39
CA LEU A 362 8.84 -34.89 30.75
C LEU A 362 7.63 -34.40 29.96
N SER A 363 7.45 -33.09 29.81
CA SER A 363 6.40 -32.49 28.99
C SER A 363 6.50 -32.95 27.53
N ASN A 364 7.70 -32.89 26.94
CA ASN A 364 7.95 -33.37 25.58
C ASN A 364 7.66 -34.87 25.40
N ARG A 365 7.97 -35.69 26.42
CA ARG A 365 7.63 -37.12 26.41
C ARG A 365 6.12 -37.34 26.47
N LEU A 366 5.41 -36.62 27.33
CA LEU A 366 3.95 -36.67 27.38
C LEU A 366 3.36 -36.23 26.03
N THR A 367 3.90 -35.22 25.37
CA THR A 367 3.44 -34.81 24.04
C THR A 367 3.59 -35.95 23.02
N LYS A 368 4.73 -36.64 23.01
CA LYS A 368 4.93 -37.81 22.15
C LYS A 368 3.94 -38.93 22.46
N ILE A 369 3.74 -39.26 23.74
CA ILE A 369 2.79 -40.29 24.17
C ILE A 369 1.37 -39.94 23.74
N THR A 370 0.93 -38.69 23.94
CA THR A 370 -0.39 -38.23 23.50
C THR A 370 -0.55 -38.31 21.99
N THR A 371 0.50 -38.02 21.22
CA THR A 371 0.48 -38.12 19.75
C THR A 371 0.34 -39.57 19.29
N GLU A 372 1.06 -40.51 19.89
CA GLU A 372 0.92 -41.94 19.58
C GLU A 372 -0.45 -42.48 20.03
N ALA A 373 -0.93 -42.11 21.22
CA ALA A 373 -2.25 -42.50 21.72
C ALA A 373 -3.39 -42.05 20.80
N ARG A 374 -3.28 -40.87 20.17
CA ARG A 374 -4.26 -40.40 19.18
C ARG A 374 -4.30 -41.23 17.91
N LYS A 375 -3.18 -41.84 17.50
CA LYS A 375 -3.17 -42.72 16.32
C LYS A 375 -3.96 -44.01 16.55
N LEU A 376 -4.11 -44.42 17.82
CA LEU A 376 -4.92 -45.57 18.23
C LEU A 376 -6.44 -45.28 18.22
N VAL A 377 -6.86 -44.01 18.09
CA VAL A 377 -8.28 -43.61 17.99
C VAL A 377 -8.86 -43.90 16.59
N THR A 378 -8.00 -44.29 15.63
CA THR A 378 -8.38 -44.61 14.25
C THR A 378 -8.56 -46.13 14.10
N PRO A 379 -9.76 -46.63 13.74
CA PRO A 379 -9.87 -47.66 12.72
C PRO A 379 -9.57 -47.07 11.34
#